data_AF-A0A2D9JFV3-F1
#
_entry.id   AF-A0A2D9JFV3-F1
#
_cell.length_a   1.000
_cell.length_b   1.000
_cell.length_c   1.000
_cell.angle_alpha   90.00
_cell.angle_beta   90.00
_cell.angle_gamma   90.00
#
_symmetry.space_group_name_H-M   'P 1'
#
loop_
_entity.id
_entity.type
_entity.pdbx_description
1 polymer ?
#
loop_
_entity_poly.entity_id
_entity_poly.type
_entity_poly.pdbx_seq_one_letter_code
_entity_poly.pdbx_strand_id
1 'polypeptide(L)'
;MIDTIGTLLLGAADASAVASESHSSSVEMVHIATTLGMLLTASLLAGLASEFLRLPKVTAYLIAGLLLGPSFGDVIPHEHHLVLEPLTKLAMALVLFYLGTLFPFDQIRRISRRAIPLSFGELVFTVILVTVGTYLLGMSAAQAALLGTLAIATAPATTMFVLRETNAEGPVTSLTGTLVTLNNLVAVIAFELVWLAIEVAGGDASSSIGQTVLLLVRSLGGAFLLGLVGGLVISYACEIMHTRRWLVLLVGASALMLGLSESWELPYMLVFLVVGLVVVNSSSGTQKITAQMDSIGGLLTVVFFSVHGSELDLNLLMDVGMIGAGYVVLRSVGKVAGI
;
A
#
# COMPACT_ATOMS: atom_id res chain seq x y z
N MET A 1 -14.80 23.04 61.33
CA MET A 1 -15.59 22.15 60.45
C MET A 1 -15.37 22.45 58.96
N ILE A 2 -14.30 23.15 58.58
CA ILE A 2 -13.97 23.48 57.18
C ILE A 2 -12.64 22.81 56.77
N ASP A 3 -11.69 22.65 57.71
CA ASP A 3 -10.41 21.95 57.43
C ASP A 3 -10.51 20.43 57.26
N THR A 4 -11.55 19.79 57.80
CA THR A 4 -11.74 18.33 57.68
C THR A 4 -12.30 17.90 56.32
N ILE A 5 -12.91 18.83 55.58
CA ILE A 5 -13.45 18.57 54.23
C ILE A 5 -12.35 18.76 53.16
N GLY A 6 -11.41 19.69 53.40
CA GLY A 6 -10.27 19.92 52.51
C GLY A 6 -9.30 18.73 52.41
N THR A 7 -9.03 18.05 53.53
CA THR A 7 -8.14 16.88 53.56
C THR A 7 -8.77 15.61 52.96
N LEU A 8 -10.10 15.47 53.01
CA LEU A 8 -10.84 14.39 52.36
C LEU A 8 -10.92 14.57 50.82
N LEU A 9 -10.98 15.81 50.33
CA LEU A 9 -10.96 16.11 48.90
C LEU A 9 -9.55 15.99 48.29
N LEU A 10 -8.50 16.35 49.04
CA LEU A 10 -7.10 16.12 48.61
C LEU A 10 -6.74 14.63 48.55
N GLY A 11 -7.18 13.82 49.53
CA GLY A 11 -6.95 12.37 49.52
C GLY A 11 -7.73 11.62 48.42
N ALA A 12 -8.89 12.13 48.01
CA ALA A 12 -9.66 11.56 46.89
C ALA A 12 -9.08 11.95 45.51
N ALA A 13 -8.52 13.17 45.40
CA ALA A 13 -7.80 13.60 44.20
C ALA A 13 -6.51 12.77 43.99
N ASP A 14 -5.72 12.55 45.05
CA ASP A 14 -4.53 11.70 45.00
C ASP A 14 -4.87 10.22 44.75
N ALA A 15 -5.96 9.70 45.32
CA ALA A 15 -6.40 8.33 45.02
C ALA A 15 -6.91 8.16 43.58
N SER A 16 -7.53 9.18 42.99
CA SER A 16 -7.94 9.18 41.57
C SER A 16 -6.78 9.38 40.61
N ALA A 17 -5.75 10.16 41.01
CA ALA A 17 -4.51 10.33 40.25
C ALA A 17 -3.68 9.03 40.28
N VAL A 18 -3.53 8.41 41.46
CA VAL A 18 -2.83 7.12 41.64
C VAL A 18 -3.58 5.96 40.99
N ALA A 19 -4.92 5.97 40.96
CA ALA A 19 -5.70 4.98 40.21
C ALA A 19 -5.54 5.17 38.68
N SER A 20 -5.46 6.40 38.19
CA SER A 20 -5.18 6.69 36.77
C SER A 20 -3.74 6.34 36.38
N GLU A 21 -2.76 6.55 37.27
CA GLU A 21 -1.37 6.13 37.08
C GLU A 21 -1.20 4.60 37.17
N SER A 22 -2.02 3.91 37.97
CA SER A 22 -2.00 2.44 38.07
C SER A 22 -2.58 1.73 36.83
N HIS A 23 -3.47 2.39 36.09
CA HIS A 23 -3.99 1.88 34.82
C HIS A 23 -3.16 2.33 33.61
N SER A 24 -2.45 3.46 33.67
CA SER A 24 -1.51 3.88 32.62
C SER A 24 -0.19 3.11 32.65
N SER A 25 0.26 2.65 33.83
CA SER A 25 1.55 1.96 33.99
C SER A 25 1.59 0.51 33.48
N SER A 26 0.45 -0.12 33.20
CA SER A 26 0.44 -1.50 32.64
C SER A 26 0.60 -1.55 31.11
N VAL A 27 0.34 -0.45 30.39
CA VAL A 27 0.45 -0.39 28.92
C VAL A 27 1.84 0.08 28.47
N GLU A 28 2.61 0.74 29.34
CA GLU A 28 3.95 1.32 29.08
C GLU A 28 5.09 0.31 28.86
N MET A 29 4.86 -1.01 28.89
CA MET A 29 5.94 -2.01 28.78
C MET A 29 5.72 -3.04 27.68
N VAL A 30 4.84 -2.77 26.70
CA VAL A 30 4.82 -3.61 25.50
C VAL A 30 6.05 -3.27 24.67
N HIS A 31 7.04 -4.15 24.62
CA HIS A 31 8.16 -3.96 23.71
C HIS A 31 7.70 -4.10 22.25
N ILE A 32 8.35 -3.38 21.34
CA ILE A 32 8.08 -3.46 19.90
C ILE A 32 8.18 -4.89 19.36
N ALA A 33 9.10 -5.69 19.90
CA ALA A 33 9.27 -7.09 19.53
C ALA A 33 8.04 -7.93 19.91
N THR A 34 7.41 -7.63 21.06
CA THR A 34 6.16 -8.27 21.48
C THR A 34 5.01 -7.89 20.55
N THR A 35 4.93 -6.62 20.16
CA THR A 35 3.92 -6.15 19.18
C THR A 35 4.05 -6.86 17.84
N LEU A 36 5.27 -6.92 17.30
CA LEU A 36 5.53 -7.64 16.06
C LEU A 36 5.21 -9.14 16.21
N GLY A 37 5.58 -9.76 17.32
CA GLY A 37 5.26 -11.15 17.64
C GLY A 37 3.75 -11.41 17.68
N MET A 38 2.98 -10.54 18.33
CA MET A 38 1.51 -10.63 18.39
C MET A 38 0.89 -10.49 17.01
N LEU A 39 1.30 -9.48 16.23
CA LEU A 39 0.81 -9.27 14.87
C LEU A 39 1.08 -10.46 13.96
N LEU A 40 2.31 -10.99 13.99
CA LEU A 40 2.71 -12.15 13.18
C LEU A 40 1.96 -13.43 13.59
N THR A 41 1.86 -13.70 14.89
CA THR A 41 1.19 -14.90 15.40
C THR A 41 -0.32 -14.86 15.16
N ALA A 42 -0.97 -13.73 15.44
CA ALA A 42 -2.39 -13.54 15.15
C ALA A 42 -2.67 -13.67 13.65
N SER A 43 -1.83 -13.08 12.79
CA SER A 43 -1.97 -13.18 11.34
C SER A 43 -1.74 -14.58 10.82
N LEU A 44 -0.79 -15.34 11.39
CA LEU A 44 -0.58 -16.75 11.07
C LEU A 44 -1.84 -17.58 11.39
N LEU A 45 -2.40 -17.41 12.60
CA LEU A 45 -3.63 -18.10 13.01
C LEU A 45 -4.82 -17.72 12.11
N ALA A 46 -4.97 -16.43 11.80
CA ALA A 46 -6.02 -15.96 10.90
C ALA A 46 -5.82 -16.50 9.47
N GLY A 47 -4.58 -16.57 8.97
CA GLY A 47 -4.26 -17.16 7.67
C GLY A 47 -4.55 -18.67 7.60
N LEU A 48 -4.39 -19.41 8.70
CA LEU A 48 -4.81 -20.81 8.79
C LEU A 48 -6.34 -20.93 8.80
N ALA A 49 -7.02 -20.07 9.56
CA ALA A 49 -8.48 -20.03 9.60
C ALA A 49 -9.10 -19.61 8.25
N SER A 50 -8.40 -18.78 7.47
CA SER A 50 -8.87 -18.31 6.17
C SER A 50 -9.00 -19.44 5.14
N GLU A 51 -8.20 -20.50 5.26
CA GLU A 51 -8.29 -21.69 4.41
C GLU A 51 -9.62 -22.43 4.62
N PHE A 52 -10.11 -22.48 5.87
CA PHE A 52 -11.43 -23.03 6.18
C PHE A 52 -12.58 -22.13 5.72
N LEU A 53 -12.41 -20.81 5.87
CA LEU A 53 -13.41 -19.80 5.49
C LEU A 53 -13.40 -19.43 4.00
N ARG A 54 -12.46 -19.96 3.21
CA ARG A 54 -12.23 -19.63 1.78
C ARG A 54 -12.02 -18.14 1.53
N LEU A 55 -11.35 -17.45 2.46
CA LEU A 55 -11.00 -16.04 2.34
C LEU A 55 -9.55 -15.88 1.85
N PRO A 56 -9.23 -14.83 1.05
CA PRO A 56 -7.86 -14.50 0.72
C PRO A 56 -7.02 -14.25 1.99
N LYS A 57 -5.80 -14.81 2.04
CA LYS A 57 -4.91 -14.69 3.21
C LYS A 57 -4.65 -13.23 3.60
N VAL A 58 -4.49 -12.35 2.61
CA VAL A 58 -4.32 -10.90 2.80
C VAL A 58 -5.47 -10.29 3.60
N THR A 59 -6.71 -10.67 3.31
CA THR A 59 -7.90 -10.22 4.05
C THR A 59 -7.87 -10.70 5.49
N ALA A 60 -7.43 -11.94 5.72
CA ALA A 60 -7.32 -12.49 7.07
C ALA A 60 -6.25 -11.78 7.91
N TYR A 61 -5.11 -11.39 7.31
CA TYR A 61 -4.07 -10.61 8.00
C TYR A 61 -4.55 -9.21 8.39
N LEU A 62 -5.32 -8.56 7.51
CA LEU A 62 -5.98 -7.29 7.83
C LEU A 62 -6.95 -7.42 9.01
N ILE A 63 -7.79 -8.46 9.01
CA ILE A 63 -8.73 -8.73 10.12
C ILE A 63 -7.97 -9.01 11.42
N ALA A 64 -6.89 -9.79 11.37
CA ALA A 64 -6.05 -10.04 12.55
C ALA A 64 -5.46 -8.76 13.13
N GLY A 65 -4.94 -7.87 12.27
CA GLY A 65 -4.49 -6.54 12.67
C GLY A 65 -5.60 -5.72 13.30
N LEU A 66 -6.76 -5.65 12.66
CA LEU A 66 -7.92 -4.91 13.14
C LEU A 66 -8.38 -5.36 14.53
N LEU A 67 -8.39 -6.67 14.79
CA LEU A 67 -8.73 -7.22 16.11
C LEU A 67 -7.74 -6.82 17.21
N LEU A 68 -6.48 -6.59 16.86
CA LEU A 68 -5.43 -6.13 17.78
C LEU A 68 -5.33 -4.60 17.87
N GLY A 69 -5.92 -3.88 16.90
CA GLY A 69 -5.97 -2.43 16.84
C GLY A 69 -7.01 -1.79 17.77
N PRO A 70 -7.16 -0.46 17.72
CA PRO A 70 -7.94 0.32 18.69
C PRO A 70 -9.44 0.00 18.65
N SER A 71 -9.93 -0.52 17.52
CA SER A 71 -11.35 -0.86 17.34
C SER A 71 -11.84 -2.00 18.22
N PHE A 72 -10.96 -2.88 18.71
CA PHE A 72 -11.35 -4.08 19.47
C PHE A 72 -10.46 -4.31 20.69
N GLY A 73 -9.17 -4.58 20.45
CA GLY A 73 -8.25 -4.97 21.49
C GLY A 73 -7.49 -3.80 22.11
N ASP A 74 -7.22 -2.76 21.32
CA ASP A 74 -6.35 -1.62 21.65
C ASP A 74 -5.03 -2.05 22.31
N VAL A 75 -4.47 -3.17 21.83
CA VAL A 75 -3.30 -3.82 22.44
C VAL A 75 -1.99 -3.22 21.92
N ILE A 76 -2.06 -2.50 20.79
CA ILE A 76 -0.90 -1.99 20.07
C ILE A 76 -0.75 -0.49 20.36
N PRO A 77 0.33 -0.08 21.06
CA PRO A 77 0.62 1.33 21.28
C PRO A 77 0.77 2.10 19.96
N HIS A 78 0.19 3.30 19.89
CA HIS A 78 0.18 4.09 18.66
C HIS A 78 1.60 4.43 18.14
N GLU A 79 2.54 4.63 19.06
CA GLU A 79 3.96 4.87 18.77
C GLU A 79 4.65 3.73 18.02
N HIS A 80 4.18 2.49 18.19
CA HIS A 80 4.75 1.34 17.49
C HIS A 80 4.48 1.36 15.99
N HIS A 81 3.38 1.98 15.54
CA HIS A 81 3.10 2.12 14.12
C HIS A 81 4.18 2.95 13.43
N LEU A 82 4.62 4.05 14.05
CA LEU A 82 5.70 4.91 13.55
C LEU A 82 7.04 4.16 13.47
N VAL A 83 7.33 3.30 14.46
CA VAL A 83 8.55 2.49 14.47
C VAL A 83 8.52 1.40 13.39
N LEU A 84 7.34 0.87 13.06
CA LEU A 84 7.14 -0.16 12.04
C LEU A 84 6.99 0.41 10.62
N GLU A 85 6.75 1.72 10.47
CA GLU A 85 6.55 2.38 9.17
C GLU A 85 7.66 2.08 8.14
N PRO A 86 8.97 2.13 8.48
CA PRO A 86 10.01 1.79 7.51
C PRO A 86 9.92 0.34 7.02
N LEU A 87 9.49 -0.58 7.90
CA LEU A 87 9.33 -2.00 7.59
C LEU A 87 8.12 -2.24 6.69
N THR A 88 7.00 -1.54 6.92
CA THR A 88 5.80 -1.62 6.07
C THR A 88 6.05 -0.98 4.71
N LYS A 89 6.79 0.13 4.63
CA LYS A 89 7.24 0.72 3.36
C LYS A 89 8.16 -0.22 2.58
N LEU A 90 9.13 -0.86 3.24
CA LEU A 90 10.00 -1.85 2.61
C LEU A 90 9.21 -3.08 2.11
N ALA A 91 8.20 -3.51 2.85
CA ALA A 91 7.29 -4.55 2.41
C ALA A 91 6.57 -4.18 1.12
N MET A 92 5.98 -2.98 1.05
CA MET A 92 5.31 -2.51 -0.17
C MET A 92 6.27 -2.32 -1.33
N ALA A 93 7.46 -1.80 -1.07
CA ALA A 93 8.52 -1.69 -2.06
C ALA A 93 8.84 -3.05 -2.71
N LEU A 94 9.01 -4.11 -1.92
CA LEU A 94 9.28 -5.45 -2.43
C LEU A 94 8.07 -6.07 -3.15
N VAL A 95 6.85 -5.81 -2.67
CA VAL A 95 5.61 -6.24 -3.37
C VAL A 95 5.48 -5.54 -4.73
N LEU A 96 5.76 -4.24 -4.81
CA LEU A 96 5.71 -3.46 -6.05
C LEU A 96 6.83 -3.83 -7.01
N PHE A 97 8.01 -4.13 -6.50
CA PHE A 97 9.09 -4.72 -7.30
C PHE A 97 8.60 -6.07 -7.87
N TYR A 98 8.14 -7.00 -7.03
CA TYR A 98 7.64 -8.29 -7.52
C TYR A 98 6.57 -8.09 -8.60
N LEU A 99 5.64 -7.17 -8.35
CA LEU A 99 4.60 -6.82 -9.31
C LEU A 99 5.18 -6.32 -10.64
N GLY A 100 6.16 -5.43 -10.62
CA GLY A 100 6.81 -4.94 -11.83
C GLY A 100 7.42 -6.06 -12.67
N THR A 101 7.87 -7.15 -12.03
CA THR A 101 8.44 -8.31 -12.75
C THR A 101 7.41 -9.18 -13.45
N LEU A 102 6.11 -9.03 -13.17
CA LEU A 102 5.06 -9.84 -13.79
C LEU A 102 4.81 -9.47 -15.27
N PHE A 103 5.41 -8.39 -15.76
CA PHE A 103 4.99 -7.74 -17.00
C PHE A 103 6.18 -7.44 -17.94
N PRO A 104 6.66 -8.44 -18.70
CA PRO A 104 7.72 -8.24 -19.68
C PRO A 104 7.27 -7.30 -20.81
N PHE A 105 8.19 -6.46 -21.29
CA PHE A 105 7.92 -5.44 -22.30
C PHE A 105 7.44 -6.05 -23.62
N ASP A 106 7.94 -7.23 -23.97
CA ASP A 106 7.50 -7.98 -25.15
C ASP A 106 6.01 -8.36 -25.10
N GLN A 107 5.50 -8.72 -23.93
CA GLN A 107 4.09 -9.05 -23.74
C GLN A 107 3.22 -7.79 -23.81
N ILE A 108 3.66 -6.70 -23.14
CA ILE A 108 2.98 -5.40 -23.19
C ILE A 108 2.90 -4.92 -24.65
N ARG A 109 4.01 -4.95 -25.39
CA ARG A 109 4.07 -4.45 -26.77
C ARG A 109 3.15 -5.21 -27.73
N ARG A 110 2.99 -6.52 -27.54
CA ARG A 110 2.14 -7.35 -28.40
C ARG A 110 0.65 -7.04 -28.24
N ILE A 111 0.22 -6.68 -27.03
CA ILE A 111 -1.21 -6.58 -26.67
C ILE A 111 -1.65 -5.12 -26.45
N SER A 112 -0.71 -4.18 -26.34
CA SER A 112 -0.94 -2.76 -26.05
C SER A 112 -1.95 -2.08 -26.99
N ARG A 113 -1.95 -2.40 -28.29
CA ARG A 113 -2.91 -1.82 -29.24
C ARG A 113 -4.37 -2.09 -28.88
N ARG A 114 -4.65 -3.22 -28.22
CA ARG A 114 -5.99 -3.57 -27.73
C ARG A 114 -6.18 -3.21 -26.26
N ALA A 115 -5.13 -3.37 -25.44
CA ALA A 115 -5.20 -3.10 -24.01
C ALA A 115 -5.31 -1.61 -23.67
N ILE A 116 -4.62 -0.72 -24.40
CA ILE A 116 -4.61 0.73 -24.13
C ILE A 116 -6.00 1.36 -24.24
N PRO A 117 -6.78 1.19 -25.33
CA PRO A 117 -8.10 1.81 -25.41
C PRO A 117 -9.07 1.26 -24.37
N LEU A 118 -9.02 -0.04 -24.07
CA LEU A 118 -9.83 -0.65 -23.00
C LEU A 118 -9.45 -0.09 -21.62
N SER A 119 -8.15 -0.07 -21.30
CA SER A 119 -7.64 0.50 -20.05
C SER A 119 -8.05 1.96 -19.95
N PHE A 120 -7.88 2.74 -21.01
CA PHE A 120 -8.27 4.15 -21.01
C PHE A 120 -9.78 4.34 -20.73
N GLY A 121 -10.64 3.56 -21.39
CA GLY A 121 -12.09 3.58 -21.14
C GLY A 121 -12.43 3.22 -19.69
N GLU A 122 -11.88 2.11 -19.20
CA GLU A 122 -12.06 1.63 -17.84
C GLU A 122 -11.61 2.67 -16.81
N LEU A 123 -10.42 3.22 -16.99
CA LEU A 123 -9.79 4.20 -16.10
C LEU A 123 -10.59 5.49 -16.05
N VAL A 124 -10.87 6.10 -17.19
CA VAL A 124 -11.58 7.39 -17.27
C VAL A 124 -12.98 7.24 -16.71
N PHE A 125 -13.71 6.20 -17.09
CA PHE A 125 -15.07 5.98 -16.61
C PHE A 125 -15.10 5.70 -15.10
N THR A 126 -14.19 4.86 -14.59
CA THR A 126 -14.10 4.56 -13.15
C THR A 126 -13.76 5.81 -12.35
N VAL A 127 -12.76 6.58 -12.77
CA VAL A 127 -12.34 7.82 -12.07
C VAL A 127 -13.49 8.82 -12.04
N ILE A 128 -14.14 9.09 -13.17
CA ILE A 128 -15.23 10.06 -13.25
C ILE A 128 -16.40 9.59 -12.38
N LEU A 129 -16.81 8.33 -12.51
CA LEU A 129 -17.97 7.80 -11.78
C LEU A 129 -17.74 7.83 -10.27
N VAL A 130 -16.56 7.41 -9.81
CA VAL A 130 -16.21 7.43 -8.38
C VAL A 130 -16.04 8.85 -7.86
N THR A 131 -15.35 9.73 -8.60
CA THR A 131 -15.14 11.12 -8.19
C THR A 131 -16.48 11.85 -8.08
N VAL A 132 -17.31 11.82 -9.13
CA VAL A 132 -18.61 12.49 -9.13
C VAL A 132 -19.53 11.85 -8.08
N GLY A 133 -19.59 10.52 -8.02
CA GLY A 133 -20.48 9.85 -7.08
C GLY A 133 -20.11 10.11 -5.61
N THR A 134 -18.82 10.08 -5.25
CA THR A 134 -18.39 10.39 -3.88
C THR A 134 -18.50 11.87 -3.53
N TYR A 135 -18.30 12.76 -4.50
CA TYR A 135 -18.58 14.20 -4.33
C TYR A 135 -20.07 14.45 -4.05
N LEU A 136 -20.97 13.79 -4.80
CA LEU A 136 -22.43 13.89 -4.57
C LEU A 136 -22.87 13.28 -3.23
N LEU A 137 -22.09 12.33 -2.69
CA LEU A 137 -22.29 11.77 -1.35
C LEU A 137 -21.75 12.67 -0.22
N GLY A 138 -21.25 13.87 -0.54
CA GLY A 138 -20.89 14.90 0.45
C GLY A 138 -19.39 15.06 0.72
N MET A 139 -18.52 14.38 -0.03
CA MET A 139 -17.07 14.58 0.09
C MET A 139 -16.62 15.92 -0.51
N SER A 140 -15.51 16.46 -0.02
CA SER A 140 -14.88 17.61 -0.67
C SER A 140 -14.36 17.22 -2.07
N ALA A 141 -14.23 18.20 -2.97
CA ALA A 141 -13.73 17.94 -4.33
C ALA A 141 -12.32 17.30 -4.32
N ALA A 142 -11.46 17.71 -3.38
CA ALA A 142 -10.14 17.14 -3.19
C ALA A 142 -10.20 15.66 -2.76
N GLN A 143 -11.01 15.34 -1.74
CA GLN A 143 -11.17 13.97 -1.26
C GLN A 143 -11.79 13.06 -2.33
N ALA A 144 -12.82 13.54 -3.03
CA ALA A 144 -13.49 12.80 -4.09
C ALA A 144 -12.54 12.51 -5.26
N ALA A 145 -11.69 13.47 -5.65
CA ALA A 145 -10.69 13.27 -6.70
C ALA A 145 -9.64 12.24 -6.29
N LEU A 146 -9.18 12.24 -5.03
CA LEU A 146 -8.26 11.23 -4.49
C LEU A 146 -8.91 9.84 -4.45
N LEU A 147 -10.17 9.73 -4.05
CA LEU A 147 -10.89 8.44 -4.12
C LEU A 147 -11.03 7.96 -5.57
N GLY A 148 -11.32 8.87 -6.50
CA GLY A 148 -11.37 8.58 -7.93
C GLY A 148 -10.08 7.96 -8.46
N THR A 149 -8.92 8.54 -8.13
CA THR A 149 -7.61 7.99 -8.54
C THR A 149 -7.29 6.68 -7.83
N LEU A 150 -7.62 6.54 -6.54
CA LEU A 150 -7.44 5.27 -5.82
C LEU A 150 -8.29 4.14 -6.40
N ALA A 151 -9.46 4.44 -6.99
CA ALA A 151 -10.31 3.45 -7.63
C ALA A 151 -9.70 2.83 -8.90
N ILE A 152 -8.69 3.47 -9.50
CA ILE A 152 -7.93 2.94 -10.63
C ILE A 152 -7.22 1.64 -10.26
N ALA A 153 -6.58 1.62 -9.08
CA ALA A 153 -5.68 0.55 -8.67
C ALA A 153 -6.39 -0.81 -8.74
N THR A 154 -5.69 -1.86 -9.15
CA THR A 154 -6.26 -3.20 -9.29
C THR A 154 -5.27 -4.22 -8.73
N ALA A 155 -5.70 -5.04 -7.77
CA ALA A 155 -4.83 -6.00 -7.09
C ALA A 155 -4.37 -7.12 -8.07
N PRO A 156 -3.10 -7.13 -8.48
CA PRO A 156 -2.57 -8.09 -9.44
C PRO A 156 -2.42 -9.48 -8.85
N ALA A 157 -1.94 -9.57 -7.61
CA ALA A 157 -1.70 -10.85 -6.95
C ALA A 157 -2.97 -11.69 -6.88
N THR A 158 -4.09 -11.11 -6.43
CA THR A 158 -5.38 -11.81 -6.35
C THR A 158 -5.91 -12.20 -7.72
N THR A 159 -5.83 -11.30 -8.70
CA THR A 159 -6.31 -11.55 -10.06
C THR A 159 -5.51 -12.68 -10.71
N MET A 160 -4.18 -12.62 -10.63
CA MET A 160 -3.28 -13.63 -11.19
C MET A 160 -3.36 -14.96 -10.45
N PHE A 161 -3.59 -14.95 -9.13
CA PHE A 161 -3.81 -16.14 -8.33
C PHE A 161 -5.04 -16.90 -8.84
N VAL A 162 -6.18 -16.21 -9.00
CA VAL A 162 -7.41 -16.84 -9.53
C VAL A 162 -7.21 -17.36 -10.96
N LEU A 163 -6.51 -16.62 -11.82
CA LEU A 163 -6.22 -17.07 -13.19
C LEU A 163 -5.35 -18.34 -13.21
N ARG A 164 -4.37 -18.45 -12.31
CA ARG A 164 -3.53 -19.65 -12.17
C ARG A 164 -4.29 -20.82 -11.57
N GLU A 165 -5.06 -20.58 -10.50
CA GLU A 165 -5.88 -21.61 -9.83
C GLU A 165 -6.91 -22.23 -10.79
N THR A 166 -7.48 -21.40 -11.66
CA THR A 166 -8.43 -21.85 -12.69
C THR A 166 -7.76 -22.44 -13.93
N ASN A 167 -6.42 -22.50 -13.97
CA ASN A 167 -5.63 -22.87 -15.16
C ASN A 167 -6.09 -22.11 -16.42
N ALA A 168 -6.46 -20.84 -16.26
CA ALA A 168 -7.01 -20.02 -17.34
C ALA A 168 -5.92 -19.53 -18.27
N GLU A 169 -5.86 -20.06 -19.49
CA GLU A 169 -4.92 -19.64 -20.53
C GLU A 169 -5.66 -19.02 -21.73
N GLY A 170 -5.02 -18.03 -22.37
CA GLY A 170 -5.54 -17.46 -23.62
C GLY A 170 -5.38 -15.94 -23.76
N PRO A 171 -6.02 -15.35 -24.78
CA PRO A 171 -5.91 -13.93 -25.09
C PRO A 171 -6.53 -13.05 -24.00
N VAL A 172 -7.59 -13.51 -23.31
CA VAL A 172 -8.24 -12.77 -22.22
C VAL A 172 -7.34 -12.72 -21.00
N THR A 173 -6.78 -13.86 -20.55
CA THR A 173 -5.80 -13.90 -19.45
C THR A 173 -4.62 -12.96 -19.70
N SER A 174 -4.08 -12.98 -20.92
CA SER A 174 -2.95 -12.12 -21.30
C SER A 174 -3.32 -10.63 -21.34
N LEU A 175 -4.55 -10.32 -21.79
CA LEU A 175 -5.10 -8.97 -21.78
C LEU A 175 -5.31 -8.48 -20.35
N THR A 176 -5.93 -9.28 -19.47
CA THR A 176 -6.13 -8.97 -18.05
C THR A 176 -4.81 -8.67 -17.35
N GLY A 177 -3.78 -9.50 -17.57
CA GLY A 177 -2.45 -9.25 -17.02
C GLY A 177 -1.91 -7.87 -17.44
N THR A 178 -1.95 -7.56 -18.74
CA THR A 178 -1.49 -6.27 -19.27
C THR A 178 -2.31 -5.09 -18.75
N LEU A 179 -3.64 -5.25 -18.66
CA LEU A 179 -4.57 -4.23 -18.17
C LEU A 179 -4.27 -3.89 -16.71
N VAL A 180 -4.07 -4.91 -15.88
CA VAL A 180 -3.71 -4.74 -14.47
C VAL A 180 -2.37 -4.01 -14.32
N THR A 181 -1.38 -4.28 -15.17
CA THR A 181 -0.11 -3.52 -15.18
C THR A 181 -0.34 -2.05 -15.44
N LEU A 182 -1.03 -1.75 -16.56
CA LEU A 182 -1.27 -0.38 -17.01
C LEU A 182 -2.06 0.38 -15.96
N ASN A 183 -3.09 -0.24 -15.39
CA ASN A 183 -3.90 0.35 -14.34
C ASN A 183 -3.06 0.66 -13.09
N ASN A 184 -2.15 -0.21 -12.64
CA ASN A 184 -1.30 0.09 -11.47
C ASN A 184 -0.29 1.20 -11.76
N LEU A 185 0.33 1.22 -12.94
CA LEU A 185 1.25 2.30 -13.33
C LEU A 185 0.52 3.64 -13.42
N VAL A 186 -0.65 3.67 -14.06
CA VAL A 186 -1.49 4.86 -14.17
C VAL A 186 -2.04 5.27 -12.81
N ALA A 187 -2.38 4.33 -11.91
CA ALA A 187 -2.85 4.64 -10.56
C ALA A 187 -1.84 5.52 -9.81
N VAL A 188 -0.58 5.08 -9.78
CA VAL A 188 0.49 5.78 -9.06
C VAL A 188 0.71 7.15 -9.67
N ILE A 189 0.83 7.26 -11.00
CA ILE A 189 1.04 8.54 -11.67
C ILE A 189 -0.15 9.48 -11.47
N ALA A 190 -1.38 8.98 -11.65
CA ALA A 190 -2.60 9.79 -11.51
C ALA A 190 -2.81 10.25 -10.06
N PHE A 191 -2.50 9.41 -9.07
CA PHE A 191 -2.57 9.77 -7.66
C PHE A 191 -1.62 10.93 -7.33
N GLU A 192 -0.36 10.83 -7.75
CA GLU A 192 0.63 11.91 -7.57
C GLU A 192 0.21 13.21 -8.26
N LEU A 193 -0.32 13.13 -9.49
CA LEU A 193 -0.83 14.28 -10.23
C LEU A 193 -1.97 14.99 -9.49
N VAL A 194 -2.93 14.22 -8.98
CA VAL A 194 -4.10 14.78 -8.26
C VAL A 194 -3.70 15.32 -6.90
N TRP A 195 -2.81 14.62 -6.18
CA TRP A 195 -2.28 15.09 -4.90
C TRP A 195 -1.60 16.46 -5.04
N LEU A 196 -0.69 16.59 -6.01
CA LEU A 196 -0.01 17.86 -6.29
C LEU A 196 -0.99 18.96 -6.72
N ALA A 197 -2.00 18.62 -7.53
CA ALA A 197 -3.02 19.59 -7.95
C ALA A 197 -3.83 20.11 -6.75
N ILE A 198 -4.12 19.25 -5.76
CA ILE A 198 -4.81 19.64 -4.53
C ILE A 198 -3.91 20.54 -3.68
N GLU A 199 -2.63 20.22 -3.55
CA GLU A 199 -1.67 21.03 -2.80
C GLU A 199 -1.55 22.44 -3.39
N VAL A 200 -1.47 22.55 -4.72
CA VAL A 200 -1.45 23.85 -5.41
C VAL A 200 -2.77 24.60 -5.29
N ALA A 201 -3.90 23.90 -5.29
CA ALA A 201 -5.20 24.54 -5.09
C ALA A 201 -5.42 25.01 -3.63
N GLY A 202 -4.73 24.39 -2.66
CA GLY A 202 -4.83 24.70 -1.23
C GLY A 202 -3.77 25.68 -0.70
N GLY A 203 -2.69 25.95 -1.45
CA GLY A 203 -1.55 26.78 -1.03
C GLY A 203 -1.49 28.16 -1.69
N ASP A 204 -0.78 29.10 -1.03
CA ASP A 204 -0.62 30.50 -1.41
C ASP A 204 -0.28 30.71 -2.90
N ALA A 205 -0.91 31.72 -3.50
CA ALA A 205 -0.85 32.12 -4.92
C ALA A 205 0.55 32.53 -5.47
N SER A 206 1.64 32.07 -4.84
CA SER A 206 3.04 32.40 -5.15
C SER A 206 3.76 31.35 -6.00
N SER A 207 3.28 30.09 -6.05
CA SER A 207 3.86 29.07 -6.94
C SER A 207 3.30 29.23 -8.35
N SER A 208 4.15 29.65 -9.29
CA SER A 208 3.77 29.67 -10.71
C SER A 208 3.44 28.26 -11.20
N ILE A 209 2.43 28.11 -12.05
CA ILE A 209 2.05 26.81 -12.66
C ILE A 209 3.27 26.10 -13.28
N GLY A 210 4.21 26.87 -13.82
CA GLY A 210 5.47 26.35 -14.37
C GLY A 210 6.37 25.66 -13.34
N GLN A 211 6.43 26.16 -12.10
CA GLN A 211 7.19 25.52 -11.02
C GLN A 211 6.55 24.19 -10.59
N THR A 212 5.23 24.14 -10.45
CA THR A 212 4.51 22.90 -10.14
C THR A 212 4.74 21.82 -11.19
N VAL A 213 4.60 22.17 -12.48
CA VAL A 213 4.85 21.23 -13.58
C VAL A 213 6.31 20.75 -13.57
N LEU A 214 7.25 21.64 -13.28
CA LEU A 214 8.67 21.27 -13.18
C LEU A 214 8.94 20.32 -12.00
N LEU A 215 8.34 20.57 -10.84
CA LEU A 215 8.45 19.70 -9.66
C LEU A 215 7.90 18.30 -9.96
N LEU A 216 6.74 18.23 -10.60
CA LEU A 216 6.13 16.97 -11.01
C LEU A 216 7.00 16.19 -11.99
N VAL A 217 7.49 16.84 -13.06
CA VAL A 217 8.34 16.21 -14.07
C VAL A 217 9.65 15.74 -13.42
N ARG A 218 10.20 16.53 -12.50
CA ARG A 218 11.40 16.15 -11.73
C ARG A 218 11.13 14.96 -10.81
N SER A 219 9.99 14.93 -10.11
CA SER A 219 9.63 13.85 -9.19
C SER A 219 9.36 12.55 -9.93
N LEU A 220 8.49 12.55 -10.94
CA LEU A 220 8.20 11.36 -11.75
C LEU A 220 9.42 10.91 -12.56
N GLY A 221 10.14 11.84 -13.17
CA GLY A 221 11.36 11.56 -13.93
C GLY A 221 12.48 11.03 -13.05
N GLY A 222 12.64 11.59 -11.84
CA GLY A 222 13.60 11.14 -10.84
C GLY A 222 13.27 9.74 -10.33
N ALA A 223 12.00 9.46 -10.04
CA ALA A 223 11.55 8.13 -9.63
C ALA A 223 11.76 7.09 -10.73
N PHE A 224 11.45 7.42 -11.98
CA PHE A 224 11.70 6.56 -13.13
C PHE A 224 13.21 6.31 -13.33
N LEU A 225 14.03 7.36 -13.24
CA LEU A 225 15.48 7.24 -13.42
C LEU A 225 16.12 6.41 -12.30
N LEU A 226 15.74 6.64 -11.05
CA LEU A 226 16.21 5.86 -9.91
C LEU A 226 15.78 4.40 -10.05
N GLY A 227 14.54 4.14 -10.45
CA GLY A 227 14.05 2.79 -10.70
C GLY A 227 14.79 2.10 -11.85
N LEU A 228 15.11 2.85 -12.92
CA LEU A 228 15.88 2.35 -14.05
C LEU A 228 17.30 1.95 -13.65
N VAL A 229 18.02 2.85 -13.00
CA VAL A 229 19.39 2.61 -12.51
C VAL A 229 19.38 1.47 -11.50
N GLY A 230 18.46 1.50 -10.54
CA GLY A 230 18.31 0.48 -9.50
C GLY A 230 18.04 -0.91 -10.07
N GLY A 231 17.10 -1.02 -11.01
CA GLY A 231 16.79 -2.29 -11.69
C GLY A 231 17.96 -2.84 -12.48
N LEU A 232 18.71 -2.00 -13.19
CA LEU A 232 19.92 -2.41 -13.91
C LEU A 232 21.03 -2.87 -12.96
N VAL A 233 21.27 -2.13 -11.87
CA VAL A 233 22.25 -2.50 -10.85
C VAL A 233 21.89 -3.85 -10.23
N ILE A 234 20.64 -4.06 -9.85
CA ILE A 234 20.17 -5.35 -9.29
C ILE A 234 20.34 -6.47 -10.31
N SER A 235 19.96 -6.25 -11.57
CA SER A 235 20.07 -7.24 -12.64
C SER A 235 21.53 -7.68 -12.84
N TYR A 236 22.44 -6.72 -12.97
CA TYR A 236 23.86 -6.98 -13.16
C TYR A 236 24.52 -7.62 -11.94
N ALA A 237 24.19 -7.14 -10.74
CA ALA A 237 24.71 -7.70 -9.49
C ALA A 237 24.26 -9.15 -9.28
N CYS A 238 23.02 -9.50 -9.67
CA CYS A 238 22.53 -10.88 -9.61
C CYS A 238 23.25 -11.81 -10.61
N GLU A 239 23.69 -11.31 -11.77
CA GLU A 239 24.45 -12.10 -12.74
C GLU A 239 25.88 -12.39 -12.28
N ILE A 240 26.50 -11.48 -11.52
CA ILE A 240 27.86 -11.67 -10.99
C ILE A 240 27.86 -12.52 -9.71
N MET A 241 26.87 -12.32 -8.84
CA MET A 241 26.88 -12.92 -7.51
C MET A 241 26.25 -14.31 -7.47
N HIS A 242 26.77 -15.17 -6.59
CA HIS A 242 26.13 -16.45 -6.28
C HIS A 242 24.74 -16.27 -5.66
N THR A 243 23.81 -17.14 -6.05
CA THR A 243 22.39 -17.10 -5.64
C THR A 243 22.16 -17.06 -4.13
N ARG A 244 23.04 -17.64 -3.32
CA ARG A 244 22.96 -17.57 -1.84
C ARG A 244 22.99 -16.13 -1.28
N ARG A 245 23.54 -15.17 -2.01
CA ARG A 245 23.67 -13.77 -1.58
C ARG A 245 22.55 -12.87 -2.12
N TRP A 246 21.69 -13.40 -2.99
CA TRP A 246 20.68 -12.59 -3.69
C TRP A 246 19.64 -12.00 -2.75
N LEU A 247 19.21 -12.72 -1.71
CA LEU A 247 18.23 -12.18 -0.76
C LEU A 247 18.76 -10.92 -0.06
N VAL A 248 20.00 -10.98 0.43
CA VAL A 248 20.66 -9.83 1.08
C VAL A 248 20.83 -8.68 0.09
N LEU A 249 21.23 -8.98 -1.15
CA LEU A 249 21.35 -7.98 -2.22
C LEU A 249 20.00 -7.31 -2.53
N LEU A 250 18.93 -8.08 -2.70
CA LEU A 250 17.61 -7.57 -3.06
C LEU A 250 17.02 -6.72 -1.94
N VAL A 251 17.09 -7.20 -0.69
CA VAL A 251 16.61 -6.45 0.48
C VAL A 251 17.47 -5.21 0.72
N GLY A 252 18.79 -5.34 0.68
CA GLY A 252 19.72 -4.23 0.90
C GLY A 252 19.60 -3.15 -0.17
N ALA A 253 19.55 -3.53 -1.45
CA ALA A 253 19.33 -2.60 -2.54
C ALA A 253 17.96 -1.93 -2.45
N SER A 254 16.91 -2.69 -2.08
CA SER A 254 15.57 -2.12 -1.91
C SER A 254 15.51 -1.15 -0.74
N ALA A 255 16.07 -1.49 0.41
CA ALA A 255 16.13 -0.56 1.55
C ALA A 255 16.91 0.72 1.21
N LEU A 256 18.03 0.59 0.48
CA LEU A 256 18.82 1.74 0.04
C LEU A 256 18.04 2.63 -0.95
N MET A 257 17.39 2.04 -1.96
CA MET A 257 16.58 2.78 -2.91
C MET A 257 15.38 3.44 -2.26
N LEU A 258 14.76 2.80 -1.26
CA LEU A 258 13.67 3.37 -0.47
C LEU A 258 14.17 4.62 0.28
N GLY A 259 15.29 4.52 0.99
CA GLY A 259 15.88 5.68 1.69
C GLY A 259 16.28 6.82 0.73
N LEU A 260 16.83 6.50 -0.45
CA LEU A 260 17.10 7.51 -1.48
C LEU A 260 15.82 8.15 -2.03
N SER A 261 14.77 7.37 -2.23
CA SER A 261 13.48 7.90 -2.70
C SER A 261 12.86 8.85 -1.69
N GLU A 262 12.92 8.54 -0.40
CA GLU A 262 12.44 9.45 0.66
C GLU A 262 13.32 10.71 0.76
N SER A 263 14.65 10.55 0.69
CA SER A 263 15.59 11.69 0.75
C SER A 263 15.43 12.67 -0.42
N TRP A 264 14.94 12.20 -1.56
CA TRP A 264 14.70 13.00 -2.76
C TRP A 264 13.22 13.32 -2.99
N GLU A 265 12.34 12.99 -2.05
CA GLU A 265 10.88 13.19 -2.13
C GLU A 265 10.28 12.60 -3.42
N LEU A 266 10.79 11.43 -3.81
CA LEU A 266 10.34 10.68 -4.98
C LEU A 266 9.26 9.67 -4.59
N PRO A 267 8.24 9.44 -5.44
CA PRO A 267 7.25 8.40 -5.22
C PRO A 267 7.88 7.01 -5.28
N TYR A 268 8.23 6.47 -4.11
CA TYR A 268 8.91 5.17 -3.98
C TYR A 268 8.11 4.05 -4.68
N MET A 269 6.78 4.13 -4.64
CA MET A 269 5.92 3.16 -5.31
C MET A 269 6.23 3.05 -6.81
N LEU A 270 6.47 4.19 -7.47
CA LEU A 270 6.86 4.22 -8.89
C LEU A 270 8.28 3.68 -9.09
N VAL A 271 9.22 4.06 -8.20
CA VAL A 271 10.61 3.56 -8.23
C VAL A 271 10.62 2.04 -8.27
N PHE A 272 9.95 1.38 -7.32
CA PHE A 272 9.97 -0.08 -7.21
C PHE A 272 9.21 -0.78 -8.33
N LEU A 273 8.11 -0.22 -8.80
CA LEU A 273 7.41 -0.74 -9.99
C LEU A 273 8.33 -0.73 -11.22
N VAL A 274 9.09 0.36 -11.42
CA VAL A 274 10.08 0.49 -12.51
C VAL A 274 11.26 -0.45 -12.30
N VAL A 275 11.77 -0.63 -11.07
CA VAL A 275 12.82 -1.63 -10.77
C VAL A 275 12.39 -3.01 -11.24
N GLY A 276 11.17 -3.43 -10.89
CA GLY A 276 10.64 -4.73 -11.31
C GLY A 276 10.50 -4.85 -12.82
N LEU A 277 9.98 -3.81 -13.47
CA LEU A 277 9.86 -3.76 -14.93
C LEU A 277 11.24 -3.87 -15.60
N VAL A 278 12.26 -3.21 -15.08
CA VAL A 278 13.61 -3.30 -15.64
C VAL A 278 14.19 -4.68 -15.43
N VAL A 279 14.11 -5.23 -14.21
CA VAL A 279 14.66 -6.55 -13.88
C VAL A 279 14.06 -7.68 -14.72
N VAL A 280 12.77 -7.64 -15.06
CA VAL A 280 12.17 -8.65 -15.97
C VAL A 280 12.66 -8.52 -17.41
N ASN A 281 13.07 -7.32 -17.83
CA ASN A 281 13.50 -7.07 -19.21
C ASN A 281 15.03 -7.12 -19.39
N SER A 282 15.82 -6.96 -18.34
CA SER A 282 17.29 -6.95 -18.41
C SER A 282 17.97 -8.19 -17.85
N SER A 283 17.34 -8.95 -16.95
CA SER A 283 17.96 -10.13 -16.33
C SER A 283 17.47 -11.43 -16.94
N SER A 284 18.38 -12.34 -17.25
CA SER A 284 18.04 -13.73 -17.60
C SER A 284 17.58 -14.57 -16.39
N GLY A 285 17.81 -14.07 -15.17
CA GLY A 285 17.56 -14.75 -13.90
C GLY A 285 16.25 -14.37 -13.20
N THR A 286 15.32 -13.69 -13.87
CA THR A 286 14.11 -13.11 -13.24
C THR A 286 13.30 -14.13 -12.43
N GLN A 287 13.14 -15.37 -12.91
CA GLN A 287 12.42 -16.42 -12.16
C GLN A 287 13.06 -16.73 -10.80
N LYS A 288 14.39 -16.74 -10.74
CA LYS A 288 15.13 -16.98 -9.50
C LYS A 288 15.04 -15.76 -8.58
N ILE A 289 15.12 -14.54 -9.13
CA ILE A 289 14.96 -13.29 -8.38
C ILE A 289 13.56 -13.24 -7.73
N THR A 290 12.53 -13.46 -8.53
CA THR A 290 11.13 -13.46 -8.07
C THR A 290 10.86 -14.56 -7.05
N ALA A 291 11.45 -15.75 -7.17
CA ALA A 291 11.33 -16.79 -6.15
C ALA A 291 11.95 -16.40 -4.80
N GLN A 292 13.09 -15.69 -4.80
CA GLN A 292 13.68 -15.15 -3.57
C GLN A 292 12.79 -14.06 -2.97
N MET A 293 12.22 -13.20 -3.82
CA MET A 293 11.29 -12.15 -3.40
C MET A 293 9.98 -12.71 -2.85
N ASP A 294 9.46 -13.80 -3.40
CA ASP A 294 8.23 -14.44 -2.93
C ASP A 294 8.39 -14.99 -1.50
N SER A 295 9.54 -15.62 -1.23
CA SER A 295 9.88 -16.16 0.10
C SER A 295 9.85 -15.09 1.20
N ILE A 296 10.50 -13.94 0.98
CA ILE A 296 10.49 -12.83 1.95
C ILE A 296 9.22 -11.98 1.85
N GLY A 297 8.68 -11.84 0.64
CA GLY A 297 7.49 -11.07 0.32
C GLY A 297 6.28 -11.61 1.06
N GLY A 298 6.17 -12.92 1.24
CA GLY A 298 5.13 -13.53 2.08
C GLY A 298 5.16 -13.02 3.53
N LEU A 299 6.35 -13.02 4.17
CA LEU A 299 6.51 -12.52 5.54
C LEU A 299 6.22 -11.01 5.62
N LEU A 300 6.78 -10.23 4.69
CA LEU A 300 6.60 -8.79 4.66
C LEU A 300 5.16 -8.38 4.36
N THR A 301 4.44 -9.16 3.55
CA THR A 301 3.01 -9.01 3.30
C THR A 301 2.23 -9.18 4.60
N VAL A 302 2.56 -10.18 5.41
CA VAL A 302 1.92 -10.36 6.73
C VAL A 302 2.16 -9.13 7.61
N VAL A 303 3.39 -8.66 7.71
CA VAL A 303 3.71 -7.46 8.50
C VAL A 303 2.96 -6.23 7.99
N PHE A 304 3.02 -5.96 6.68
CA PHE A 304 2.36 -4.82 6.07
C PHE A 304 0.85 -4.77 6.38
N PHE A 305 0.14 -5.86 6.06
CA PHE A 305 -1.31 -5.91 6.19
C PHE A 305 -1.76 -6.00 7.65
N SER A 306 -0.98 -6.64 8.52
CA SER A 306 -1.32 -6.69 9.95
C SER A 306 -1.13 -5.34 10.63
N VAL A 307 -0.05 -4.61 10.32
CA VAL A 307 0.17 -3.25 10.84
C VAL A 307 -0.89 -2.28 10.34
N HIS A 308 -1.16 -2.23 9.02
CA HIS A 308 -2.22 -1.37 8.48
C HIS A 308 -3.62 -1.80 8.96
N GLY A 309 -3.82 -3.10 9.19
CA GLY A 309 -5.05 -3.60 9.81
C GLY A 309 -5.23 -3.05 11.22
N SER A 310 -4.16 -2.99 12.02
CA SER A 310 -4.20 -2.44 13.38
C SER A 310 -4.35 -0.92 13.45
N GLU A 311 -4.09 -0.20 12.37
CA GLU A 311 -4.36 1.25 12.27
C GLU A 311 -5.82 1.54 11.92
N LEU A 312 -6.60 0.53 11.51
CA LEU A 312 -7.97 0.72 11.04
C LEU A 312 -8.92 0.99 12.23
N ASP A 313 -9.50 2.20 12.24
CA ASP A 313 -10.54 2.60 13.17
C ASP A 313 -11.93 2.41 12.55
N LEU A 314 -12.72 1.49 13.11
CA LEU A 314 -14.07 1.22 12.66
C LEU A 314 -15.05 2.34 12.96
N ASN A 315 -14.80 3.17 13.96
CA ASN A 315 -15.67 4.31 14.27
C ASN A 315 -15.60 5.33 13.14
N LEU A 316 -14.38 5.67 12.71
CA LEU A 316 -14.16 6.51 11.53
C LEU A 316 -14.77 5.88 10.27
N LEU A 317 -14.64 4.57 10.10
CA LEU A 317 -15.24 3.87 8.96
C LEU A 317 -16.78 3.91 8.99
N MET A 318 -17.41 3.84 10.16
CA MET A 318 -18.86 3.97 10.30
C MET A 318 -19.33 5.39 9.98
N ASP A 319 -18.59 6.42 10.40
CA ASP A 319 -18.89 7.82 10.11
C ASP A 319 -18.89 8.10 8.60
N VAL A 320 -17.96 7.49 7.86
CA VAL A 320 -17.93 7.56 6.38
C VAL A 320 -18.57 6.34 5.70
N GLY A 321 -19.34 5.53 6.43
CA GLY A 321 -19.80 4.21 5.96
C GLY A 321 -20.64 4.27 4.69
N MET A 322 -21.49 5.30 4.57
CA MET A 322 -22.28 5.55 3.35
C MET A 322 -21.40 5.87 2.14
N ILE A 323 -20.36 6.69 2.35
CA ILE A 323 -19.38 7.05 1.32
C ILE A 323 -18.56 5.82 0.95
N GLY A 324 -18.14 5.01 1.91
CA GLY A 324 -17.40 3.76 1.68
C GLY A 324 -18.22 2.73 0.88
N ALA A 325 -19.49 2.51 1.25
CA ALA A 325 -20.38 1.64 0.50
C ALA A 325 -20.62 2.16 -0.92
N GLY A 326 -20.87 3.46 -1.05
CA GLY A 326 -21.00 4.14 -2.35
C GLY A 326 -19.75 3.98 -3.20
N TYR A 327 -18.57 4.18 -2.62
CA TYR A 327 -17.28 3.99 -3.29
C TYR A 327 -17.13 2.58 -3.85
N VAL A 328 -17.44 1.54 -3.06
CA VAL A 328 -17.36 0.14 -3.52
C VAL A 328 -18.29 -0.10 -4.70
N VAL A 329 -19.56 0.33 -4.62
CA VAL A 329 -20.54 0.16 -5.70
C VAL A 329 -20.13 0.91 -6.96
N LEU A 330 -19.79 2.21 -6.83
CA LEU A 330 -19.36 3.05 -7.95
C LEU A 330 -18.11 2.50 -8.61
N ARG A 331 -17.14 2.01 -7.83
CA ARG A 331 -15.92 1.39 -8.35
C ARG A 331 -16.24 0.10 -9.10
N SER A 332 -17.07 -0.78 -8.53
CA SER A 332 -17.48 -2.03 -9.20
C SER A 332 -18.19 -1.75 -10.52
N VAL A 333 -19.14 -0.80 -10.54
CA VAL A 333 -19.85 -0.39 -11.76
C VAL A 333 -18.89 0.25 -12.76
N GLY A 334 -17.99 1.11 -12.30
CA GLY A 334 -17.01 1.80 -13.14
C GLY A 334 -16.09 0.82 -13.87
N LYS A 335 -15.58 -0.18 -13.14
CA LYS A 335 -14.70 -1.22 -13.68
C LYS A 335 -15.40 -2.11 -14.71
N VAL A 336 -16.68 -2.41 -14.52
CA VAL A 336 -17.44 -3.28 -15.43
C VAL A 336 -17.94 -2.52 -16.66
N ALA A 337 -18.46 -1.30 -16.48
CA ALA A 337 -19.07 -0.53 -17.57
C ALA A 337 -18.05 0.21 -18.44
N GLY A 338 -16.81 0.40 -17.95
CA GLY A 338 -15.76 1.07 -18.71
C GLY A 338 -14.96 0.18 -19.67
N ILE A 339 -15.11 -1.16 -19.59
CA ILE A 339 -14.50 -2.14 -20.50
C ILE A 339 -15.43 -2.40 -21.69
#